data_AF-A0A3D2U9N1-F1
#
_entry.id   AF-A0A3D2U9N1-F1
#
_cell.length_a   1.000
_cell.length_b   1.000
_cell.length_c   1.000
_cell.angle_alpha   90.00
_cell.angle_beta   90.00
_cell.angle_gamma   90.00
#
_symmetry.space_group_name_H-M   'P 1'
#
loop_
_entity.id
_entity.type
_entity.pdbx_description
1 polymer ?
#
loop_
_entity_poly.entity_id
_entity_poly.type
_entity_poly.pdbx_seq_one_letter_code
_entity_poly.pdbx_strand_id
1 'polypeptide(L)'
;AQVTALRQLMVAGLDPGRRASVWHTRLRYFDPTRRRAGIPDDCAALVDRMTDDTTRVRLVNTNQLEAREMIVQAGAYAEHTIRVAKVGKTTVTPKGPTLRVTLAPGAGSTLTLTVDRHSRQPTMRFPWDRD
;
A
#
# COMPACT_ATOMS: atom_id res chain seq x y z
N ALA A 1 4.62 -1.42 -22.49
CA ALA A 1 4.07 -2.72 -22.04
C ALA A 1 4.43 -3.03 -20.58
N GLN A 2 5.71 -3.10 -20.19
CA GLN A 2 6.10 -3.59 -18.86
C GLN A 2 5.81 -2.63 -17.67
N VAL A 3 5.95 -1.31 -17.86
CA VAL A 3 5.74 -0.34 -16.76
C VAL A 3 4.27 -0.22 -16.34
N THR A 4 3.34 -0.30 -17.30
CA THR A 4 1.89 -0.26 -17.04
C THR A 4 1.45 -1.44 -16.19
N ALA A 5 1.91 -2.66 -16.52
CA ALA A 5 1.64 -3.85 -15.72
C ALA A 5 2.20 -3.71 -14.29
N LEU A 6 3.42 -3.18 -14.15
CA LEU A 6 3.99 -2.92 -12.82
C LEU A 6 3.14 -1.93 -12.00
N ARG A 7 2.65 -0.85 -12.61
CA ARG A 7 1.75 0.11 -11.93
C ARG A 7 0.43 -0.55 -11.51
N GLN A 8 -0.17 -1.35 -12.38
CA GLN A 8 -1.40 -2.07 -12.08
C GLN A 8 -1.19 -3.06 -10.92
N LEU A 9 -0.12 -3.85 -10.98
CA LEU A 9 0.13 -4.90 -10.00
C LEU A 9 0.74 -4.40 -8.69
N MET A 10 1.47 -3.28 -8.67
CA MET A 10 1.98 -2.73 -7.41
C MET A 10 0.93 -1.93 -6.68
N VAL A 11 0.17 -1.07 -7.37
CA VAL A 11 -0.65 -0.05 -6.70
C VAL A 11 -2.12 -0.03 -7.12
N ALA A 12 -2.54 -0.94 -8.01
CA ALA A 12 -3.82 -0.88 -8.72
C ALA A 12 -4.07 0.53 -9.28
N GLY A 13 -3.04 1.04 -9.94
CA GLY A 13 -3.00 2.39 -10.49
C GLY A 13 -3.46 2.48 -11.93
N LEU A 14 -4.16 3.57 -12.26
CA LEU A 14 -4.38 3.98 -13.64
C LEU A 14 -3.12 4.70 -14.15
N ASP A 15 -2.55 4.25 -15.26
CA ASP A 15 -1.38 4.87 -15.88
C ASP A 15 -1.71 6.31 -16.29
N PRO A 16 -0.99 7.35 -15.81
CA PRO A 16 -1.39 8.74 -16.06
C PRO A 16 -0.94 9.21 -17.46
N GLY A 17 -0.27 8.33 -18.21
CA GLY A 17 0.37 8.66 -19.49
C GLY A 17 1.38 9.78 -19.33
N ARG A 18 1.52 10.60 -20.39
CA ARG A 18 2.43 11.77 -20.43
C ARG A 18 1.74 13.09 -20.05
N ARG A 19 0.52 13.04 -19.49
CA ARG A 19 -0.34 14.23 -19.32
C ARG A 19 -0.33 14.83 -17.92
N ALA A 20 0.62 14.41 -17.06
CA ALA A 20 0.70 14.85 -15.66
C ALA A 20 -0.64 14.71 -14.89
N SER A 21 -1.44 13.72 -15.25
CA SER A 21 -2.73 13.46 -14.60
C SER A 21 -2.55 13.08 -13.14
N VAL A 22 -3.60 13.31 -12.34
CA VAL A 22 -3.67 12.87 -10.95
C VAL A 22 -3.39 11.36 -10.86
N TRP A 23 -2.56 10.99 -9.89
CA TRP A 23 -2.18 9.59 -9.70
C TRP A 23 -3.28 8.84 -8.96
N HIS A 24 -4.17 8.17 -9.70
CA HIS A 24 -5.25 7.38 -9.12
C HIS A 24 -4.79 5.94 -8.85
N THR A 25 -4.67 5.58 -7.57
CA THR A 25 -4.24 4.25 -7.11
C THR A 25 -5.05 3.78 -5.92
N ARG A 26 -5.16 2.45 -5.73
CA ARG A 26 -5.69 1.93 -4.46
C ARG A 26 -4.69 2.02 -3.34
N LEU A 27 -3.41 1.76 -3.62
CA LEU A 27 -2.37 1.65 -2.60
C LEU A 27 -1.16 2.53 -2.92
N ARG A 28 -0.47 2.97 -1.88
CA ARG A 28 0.86 3.59 -1.96
C ARG A 28 1.73 3.11 -0.80
N TYR A 29 3.02 2.88 -1.06
CA TYR A 29 3.95 2.36 -0.06
C TYR A 29 4.97 3.41 0.36
N PHE A 30 5.42 3.32 1.60
CA PHE A 30 6.50 4.12 2.14
C PHE A 30 7.41 3.27 3.01
N ASP A 31 8.71 3.57 2.97
CA ASP A 31 9.72 3.00 3.86
C ASP A 31 9.89 3.95 5.06
N PRO A 32 9.40 3.58 6.26
CA PRO A 32 9.51 4.43 7.44
C PRO A 32 10.93 4.49 8.00
N THR A 33 11.74 3.44 7.82
CA THR A 33 13.12 3.36 8.31
C THR A 33 14.01 4.35 7.57
N ARG A 34 13.88 4.42 6.24
CA ARG A 34 14.60 5.37 5.39
C ARG A 34 13.86 6.67 5.13
N ARG A 35 12.65 6.82 5.70
CA ARG A 35 11.75 7.97 5.51
C ARG A 35 11.62 8.40 4.03
N ARG A 36 11.32 7.45 3.14
CA ARG A 36 11.13 7.72 1.70
C ARG A 36 9.83 7.14 1.14
N ALA A 37 9.36 7.71 0.04
CA ALA A 37 8.32 7.08 -0.77
C ALA A 37 8.84 5.78 -1.42
N GLY A 38 7.95 4.81 -1.58
CA GLY A 38 8.24 3.54 -2.23
C GLY A 38 8.26 2.38 -1.23
N ILE A 39 8.29 1.17 -1.80
CA ILE A 39 8.44 -0.05 -1.01
C ILE A 39 9.88 -0.13 -0.48
N PRO A 40 10.12 -0.68 0.73
CA PRO A 40 11.47 -0.93 1.22
C PRO A 40 12.28 -1.84 0.31
N ASP A 41 13.59 -1.84 0.50
CA ASP A 41 14.48 -2.76 -0.21
C ASP A 41 14.16 -4.20 0.22
N ASP A 42 14.42 -5.15 -0.68
CA ASP A 42 14.10 -6.58 -0.50
C ASP A 42 12.60 -6.86 -0.32
N CYS A 43 11.72 -5.90 -0.61
CA CYS A 43 10.28 -6.10 -0.54
C CYS A 43 9.60 -6.04 -1.91
N ALA A 44 8.58 -6.88 -2.09
CA ALA A 44 7.74 -6.92 -3.28
C ALA A 44 6.26 -6.83 -2.89
N ALA A 45 5.46 -6.22 -3.79
CA ALA A 45 4.01 -6.14 -3.67
C ALA A 45 3.33 -6.66 -4.94
N LEU A 46 2.24 -7.39 -4.77
CA LEU A 46 1.41 -7.88 -5.87
C LEU A 46 -0.07 -7.80 -5.51
N VAL A 47 -0.75 -6.80 -6.05
CA VAL A 47 -2.20 -6.68 -6.07
C VAL A 47 -2.74 -7.69 -7.06
N ASP A 48 -3.54 -8.63 -6.56
CA ASP A 48 -4.09 -9.73 -7.35
C ASP A 48 -5.63 -9.75 -7.39
N ARG A 49 -6.29 -8.89 -6.60
CA ARG A 49 -7.75 -8.72 -6.61
C ARG A 49 -8.15 -7.33 -6.12
N MET A 50 -9.22 -6.81 -6.71
CA MET A 50 -9.86 -5.56 -6.31
C MET A 50 -11.37 -5.64 -6.55
N THR A 51 -12.18 -5.10 -5.63
CA THR A 51 -13.62 -4.83 -5.82
C THR A 51 -13.85 -3.32 -5.80
N ASP A 52 -15.09 -2.89 -5.68
CA ASP A 52 -15.43 -1.49 -5.39
C ASP A 52 -14.73 -0.98 -4.12
N ASP A 53 -14.77 -1.75 -3.03
CA ASP A 53 -14.32 -1.36 -1.68
C ASP A 53 -13.11 -2.15 -1.14
N THR A 54 -12.74 -3.28 -1.76
CA THR A 54 -11.61 -4.11 -1.30
C THR A 54 -10.42 -4.08 -2.22
N THR A 55 -9.22 -4.24 -1.65
CA THR A 55 -7.97 -4.48 -2.38
C THR A 55 -7.19 -5.57 -1.66
N ARG A 56 -6.80 -6.60 -2.42
CA ARG A 56 -5.96 -7.71 -1.93
C ARG A 56 -4.57 -7.60 -2.51
N VAL A 57 -3.57 -7.56 -1.63
CA VAL A 57 -2.16 -7.43 -1.99
C VAL A 57 -1.34 -8.50 -1.28
N ARG A 58 -0.46 -9.16 -2.02
CA ARG A 58 0.60 -10.00 -1.47
C ARG A 58 1.83 -9.14 -1.20
N LEU A 59 2.36 -9.22 0.00
CA LEU A 59 3.60 -8.54 0.40
C LEU A 59 4.62 -9.60 0.79
N VAL A 60 5.85 -9.45 0.31
CA VAL A 60 6.94 -10.42 0.54
C VAL A 60 8.20 -9.66 0.90
N ASN A 61 8.92 -10.13 1.92
CA ASN A 61 10.29 -9.78 2.24
C ASN A 61 11.21 -10.91 1.76
N THR A 62 12.10 -10.63 0.81
CA THR A 62 13.06 -11.60 0.26
C THR A 62 14.37 -11.67 1.06
N ASN A 63 14.60 -10.72 1.97
CA ASN A 63 15.77 -10.74 2.85
C ASN A 63 15.63 -11.86 3.88
N GLN A 64 16.59 -12.78 3.92
CA GLN A 64 16.55 -13.96 4.79
C GLN A 64 17.02 -13.69 6.22
N LEU A 65 17.61 -12.52 6.48
CA LEU A 65 18.25 -12.18 7.76
C LEU A 65 17.52 -11.09 8.52
N GLU A 66 16.97 -10.10 7.80
CA GLU A 66 16.40 -8.90 8.40
C GLU A 66 14.91 -8.79 8.13
N ALA A 67 14.18 -8.35 9.16
CA ALA A 67 12.79 -7.92 9.00
C ALA A 67 12.72 -6.62 8.18
N ARG A 68 11.56 -6.38 7.57
CA ARG A 68 11.26 -5.14 6.84
C ARG A 68 9.97 -4.53 7.36
N GLU A 69 10.01 -3.22 7.59
CA GLU A 69 8.82 -2.44 7.92
C GLU A 69 8.41 -1.59 6.73
N MET A 70 7.11 -1.50 6.48
CA MET A 70 6.55 -0.59 5.49
C MET A 70 5.25 0.04 5.98
N ILE A 71 4.93 1.21 5.43
CA ILE A 71 3.62 1.81 5.57
C ILE A 71 2.85 1.55 4.29
N VAL A 72 1.69 0.90 4.41
CA VAL A 72 0.71 0.74 3.34
C VAL A 72 -0.34 1.84 3.51
N GLN A 73 -0.45 2.71 2.51
CA GLN A 73 -1.44 3.78 2.45
C GLN A 73 -2.57 3.43 1.48
N ALA A 74 -3.81 3.71 1.85
CA ALA A 74 -4.94 3.68 0.95
C ALA A 74 -5.07 5.02 0.20
N GLY A 75 -5.11 4.95 -1.13
CA GLY A 75 -5.07 6.13 -2.01
C GLY A 75 -3.65 6.67 -2.23
N ALA A 76 -3.43 7.39 -3.32
CA ALA A 76 -2.14 8.01 -3.60
C ALA A 76 -1.81 9.18 -2.66
N TYR A 77 -2.86 9.83 -2.14
CA TYR A 77 -2.85 11.06 -1.37
C TYR A 77 -3.57 10.90 -0.03
N ALA A 78 -3.64 9.68 0.51
CA ALA A 78 -4.31 9.38 1.78
C ALA A 78 -5.80 9.77 1.82
N GLU A 79 -6.44 9.80 0.65
CA GLU A 79 -7.82 10.21 0.45
C GLU A 79 -8.84 9.11 0.79
N HIS A 80 -8.39 7.95 1.26
CA HIS A 80 -9.22 6.81 1.66
C HIS A 80 -9.03 6.48 3.13
N THR A 81 -10.04 5.89 3.76
CA THR A 81 -9.95 5.36 5.13
C THR A 81 -9.95 3.85 5.09
N ILE A 82 -8.92 3.22 5.66
CA ILE A 82 -8.89 1.77 5.87
C ILE A 82 -9.85 1.45 7.00
N ARG A 83 -10.86 0.61 6.75
CA ARG A 83 -11.84 0.17 7.75
C ARG A 83 -11.45 -1.15 8.37
N VAL A 84 -10.96 -2.06 7.54
CA VAL A 84 -10.59 -3.41 7.94
C VAL A 84 -9.34 -3.81 7.19
N ALA A 85 -8.41 -4.45 7.90
CA ALA A 85 -7.25 -5.11 7.32
C ALA A 85 -7.22 -6.56 7.81
N LYS A 86 -7.13 -7.52 6.89
CA LYS A 86 -7.12 -8.96 7.19
C LYS A 86 -5.83 -9.61 6.69
N VAL A 87 -5.24 -10.44 7.52
CA VAL A 87 -4.06 -11.26 7.22
C VAL A 87 -4.28 -12.66 7.80
N GLY A 88 -4.52 -13.66 6.95
CA GLY A 88 -4.90 -15.00 7.39
C GLY A 88 -6.18 -14.96 8.25
N LYS A 89 -6.09 -15.43 9.49
CA LYS A 89 -7.20 -15.39 10.47
C LYS A 89 -7.24 -14.09 11.29
N THR A 90 -6.20 -13.26 11.18
CA THR A 90 -6.08 -12.01 11.95
C THR A 90 -6.83 -10.90 11.23
N THR A 91 -7.64 -10.17 11.98
CA THR A 91 -8.34 -8.97 11.50
C THR A 91 -8.00 -7.81 12.42
N VAL A 92 -7.63 -6.67 11.84
CA VAL A 92 -7.45 -5.41 12.56
C VAL A 92 -8.34 -4.34 11.93
N THR A 93 -8.71 -3.34 12.72
CA THR A 93 -9.57 -2.23 12.32
C THR A 93 -8.81 -0.90 12.48
N PRO A 94 -7.91 -0.57 11.53
CA PRO A 94 -7.21 0.70 11.56
C PRO A 94 -8.22 1.84 11.47
N LYS A 95 -7.93 2.98 12.08
CA LYS A 95 -8.74 4.20 11.95
C LYS A 95 -7.93 5.27 11.25
N GLY A 96 -7.69 5.10 9.96
CA GLY A 96 -6.90 6.05 9.20
C GLY A 96 -6.56 5.61 7.78
N PRO A 97 -5.79 6.42 7.06
CA PRO A 97 -5.42 6.15 5.68
C PRO A 97 -4.24 5.19 5.55
N THR A 98 -3.59 4.83 6.65
CA THR A 98 -2.32 4.08 6.66
C THR A 98 -2.34 2.93 7.65
N LEU A 99 -1.66 1.86 7.29
CA LEU A 99 -1.38 0.70 8.13
C LEU A 99 0.13 0.44 8.11
N ARG A 100 0.75 0.28 9.29
CA ARG A 100 2.12 -0.23 9.39
C ARG A 100 2.12 -1.75 9.28
N VAL A 101 3.04 -2.28 8.48
CA VAL A 101 3.21 -3.71 8.24
C VAL A 101 4.65 -4.08 8.51
N THR A 102 4.87 -5.11 9.31
CA THR A 102 6.17 -5.72 9.57
C THR A 102 6.20 -7.11 8.95
N LEU A 103 7.20 -7.36 8.09
CA LEU A 103 7.45 -8.66 7.49
C LEU A 103 8.71 -9.25 8.13
N ALA A 104 8.59 -10.46 8.68
CA ALA A 104 9.74 -11.22 9.18
C ALA A 104 10.73 -11.54 8.04
N PRO A 105 11.98 -11.92 8.37
CA PRO A 105 12.93 -12.38 7.36
C PRO A 105 12.35 -13.54 6.53
N GLY A 106 12.51 -13.48 5.21
CA GLY A 106 12.06 -14.51 4.27
C GLY A 106 10.54 -14.73 4.22
N ALA A 107 9.75 -13.85 4.83
CA ALA A 107 8.32 -14.05 5.00
C ALA A 107 7.48 -13.27 3.99
N GLY A 108 6.30 -13.79 3.68
CA GLY A 108 5.29 -13.09 2.91
C GLY A 108 3.88 -13.41 3.38
N SER A 109 2.95 -12.50 3.14
CA SER A 109 1.54 -12.72 3.45
C SER A 109 0.60 -11.96 2.54
N THR A 110 -0.66 -12.36 2.55
CA THR A 110 -1.73 -11.69 1.81
C THR A 110 -2.50 -10.77 2.75
N LEU A 111 -2.45 -9.48 2.44
CA LEU A 111 -3.18 -8.42 3.11
C LEU A 111 -4.43 -8.07 2.29
N THR A 112 -5.60 -8.17 2.90
CA THR A 112 -6.86 -7.68 2.31
C THR A 112 -7.33 -6.45 3.06
N LEU A 113 -7.50 -5.35 2.34
CA LEU A 113 -7.94 -4.06 2.87
C LEU A 113 -9.36 -3.79 2.39
N THR A 114 -10.25 -3.42 3.30
CA THR A 114 -11.56 -2.82 3.00
C THR A 114 -11.46 -1.33 3.30
N VAL A 115 -11.85 -0.48 2.35
CA VAL A 115 -11.61 0.97 2.38
C VAL A 115 -12.85 1.78 2.02
N ASP A 116 -13.12 2.80 2.83
CA ASP A 116 -14.06 3.87 2.48
C ASP A 116 -13.34 4.84 1.54
N ARG A 117 -13.65 4.76 0.25
CA ARG A 117 -13.01 5.58 -0.77
C ARG A 117 -13.43 7.04 -0.65
N HIS A 118 -12.49 7.94 -0.96
CA HIS A 118 -12.68 9.39 -1.00
C HIS A 118 -13.29 9.98 0.29
N SER A 119 -13.11 9.30 1.43
CA SER A 119 -13.67 9.68 2.72
C SER A 119 -12.84 10.72 3.48
N ARG A 120 -11.67 11.10 2.94
CA ARG A 120 -10.72 12.03 3.57
C ARG A 120 -10.28 13.10 2.59
N GLN A 121 -9.92 14.27 3.13
CA GLN A 121 -9.24 15.30 2.34
C GLN A 121 -7.87 14.78 1.86
N PRO A 122 -7.58 14.83 0.55
CA PRO A 122 -6.27 14.44 0.02
C PRO A 122 -5.13 15.27 0.62
N THR A 123 -3.97 14.66 0.81
CA THR A 123 -2.75 15.31 1.30
C THR A 123 -1.49 14.78 0.63
N MET A 124 -0.50 15.66 0.45
CA MET A 124 0.84 15.33 -0.03
C MET A 124 1.86 15.14 1.10
N ARG A 125 1.50 15.46 2.36
CA ARG A 125 2.39 15.22 3.53
C ARG A 125 2.74 13.74 3.60
N PHE A 126 3.96 13.37 3.98
CA PHE A 126 4.29 11.96 4.17
C PHE A 126 3.62 11.38 5.42
N PRO A 127 3.44 10.04 5.52
CA PRO A 127 2.79 9.43 6.67
C PRO A 127 3.38 9.76 8.05
N TRP A 128 4.70 9.97 8.15
CA TRP A 128 5.39 10.34 9.39
C TRP A 128 5.36 11.83 9.69
N ASP A 129 4.86 12.65 8.77
CA ASP A 129 4.64 14.08 8.97
C ASP A 129 3.15 14.36 9.12
N ARG A 130 2.32 13.39 9.54
CA ARG A 130 0.88 13.56 9.76
C ARG A 130 0.62 13.21 11.22
N ASP A 131 0.38 14.24 12.02
CA ASP A 131 0.05 14.10 13.44
C ASP A 131 -1.23 13.28 13.65
#